data_AF-A0A2U3LYB2-F1
#
_entry.id   AF-A0A2U3LYB2-F1
#
_cell.length_a   1.000
_cell.length_b   1.000
_cell.length_c   1.000
_cell.angle_alpha   90.00
_cell.angle_beta   90.00
_cell.angle_gamma   90.00
#
_symmetry.space_group_name_H-M   'P 1'
#
loop_
_entity.id
_entity.type
_entity.pdbx_description
1 polymer ?
#
loop_
_entity_poly.entity_id
_entity_poly.type
_entity_poly.pdbx_seq_one_letter_code
_entity_poly.pdbx_strand_id
1 'polypeptide(L)'
;MGAKEPDKFSNPLDRVRTALAVFALVFVTHSLSPNATSSDSHWIVPQMVSLLSQGNTDLNEYPDLLREHTYRGIDCVDREYRITAPDPVQGCPPASHYYGFYPIGAAVAALPPMVAMDVVLRVAGPPLLHAADNRISPAVRAFLSRDYVHTCPLVEMVLASFLMGVAAAFVFLTGREFLSRRMAVFLALLFAYGTAAWSTGSRALWQHGPEMLMFAIAIYLLVKARQRPSPVSWSVPWSAMPLAFAYFIRPTGAIALAVLGLFVLVHHRERFAKWALLAAATAAPFLAYNFALYRRPLSPYFMLHSFLEPALRNAGPFVSALAGQCISPSRGVFVFSPFLLFALLGIWMAFRRNWQTPLAYYLAAILLLHWIAISAFVDWTAGFSFGPRYFSDVTPIFMFFLIPVLAAFEAGRAPRMAVAAFTIAVLIAFGIHLRGAVNWDVERWNEPGVNAARAWDWKDPQFLRGLLR
;
A
#
# COMPACT_ATOMS: atom_id res chain seq x y z
N MET A 1 4.35 33.03 15.89
CA MET A 1 3.70 32.55 17.14
C MET A 1 4.30 31.21 17.53
N GLY A 2 5.02 31.16 18.66
CA GLY A 2 5.74 29.98 19.11
C GLY A 2 4.83 28.77 19.17
N ALA A 3 5.10 27.78 18.31
CA ALA A 3 4.70 26.42 18.60
C ALA A 3 5.31 26.09 19.98
N LYS A 4 4.53 25.52 20.90
CA LYS A 4 5.09 24.76 22.01
C LYS A 4 6.19 23.91 21.39
N GLU A 5 7.45 24.13 21.78
CA GLU A 5 8.55 23.33 21.25
C GLU A 5 8.14 21.87 21.38
N PRO A 6 8.09 21.10 20.28
CA PRO A 6 7.71 19.71 20.33
C PRO A 6 8.76 19.03 21.18
N ASP A 7 8.42 18.77 22.45
CA ASP A 7 9.20 18.13 23.50
C ASP A 7 10.65 17.85 23.06
N LYS A 8 11.46 18.92 22.99
CA LYS A 8 12.82 18.89 22.41
C LYS A 8 13.75 17.95 23.21
N PHE A 9 13.25 17.40 24.31
CA PHE A 9 13.92 16.49 25.23
C PHE A 9 13.37 15.06 25.20
N SER A 10 12.56 14.65 24.21
CA SER A 10 12.24 13.22 24.10
C SER A 10 13.47 12.45 23.66
N ASN A 11 14.01 11.63 24.57
CA ASN A 11 15.17 10.75 24.35
C ASN A 11 15.02 10.01 22.99
N PRO A 12 16.04 10.01 22.11
CA PRO A 12 16.02 9.26 20.86
C PRO A 12 15.59 7.79 21.04
N LEU A 13 15.96 7.17 22.16
CA LEU A 13 15.55 5.83 22.53
C LEU A 13 14.03 5.70 22.73
N ASP A 14 13.39 6.69 23.36
CA ASP A 14 11.94 6.67 23.57
C ASP A 14 11.16 6.82 22.27
N ARG A 15 11.70 7.58 21.32
CA ARG A 15 11.13 7.68 19.98
C ARG A 15 11.16 6.33 19.26
N VAL A 16 12.29 5.63 19.30
CA VAL A 16 12.43 4.30 18.70
C VAL A 16 11.53 3.28 19.40
N ARG A 17 11.51 3.26 20.74
CA ARG A 17 10.63 2.38 21.52
C ARG A 17 9.15 2.59 21.18
N THR A 18 8.72 3.84 21.05
CA THR A 18 7.32 4.14 20.68
C THR A 18 7.02 3.70 19.25
N ALA A 19 7.95 3.90 18.31
CA ALA A 19 7.78 3.44 16.93
C ALA A 19 7.66 1.90 16.86
N LEU A 20 8.49 1.18 17.64
CA LEU A 20 8.42 -0.28 17.76
C LEU A 20 7.11 -0.75 18.40
N ALA A 21 6.61 -0.03 19.41
CA ALA A 21 5.31 -0.33 20.02
C ALA A 21 4.15 -0.12 19.04
N VAL A 22 4.17 0.95 18.24
CA VAL A 22 3.19 1.19 17.17
C VAL A 22 3.27 0.07 16.13
N PHE A 23 4.47 -0.28 15.67
CA PHE A 23 4.69 -1.40 14.76
C PHE A 23 4.09 -2.69 15.32
N ALA A 24 4.45 -3.08 16.55
CA ALA A 24 4.03 -4.33 17.16
C ALA A 24 2.51 -4.40 17.34
N LEU A 25 1.89 -3.31 17.82
CA LEU A 25 0.45 -3.23 17.96
C LEU A 25 -0.26 -3.42 16.62
N VAL A 26 0.16 -2.68 15.58
CA VAL A 26 -0.46 -2.76 14.25
C VAL A 26 -0.22 -4.13 13.62
N PHE A 27 0.99 -4.66 13.68
CA PHE A 27 1.32 -5.96 13.13
C PHE A 27 0.45 -7.07 13.74
N VAL A 28 0.37 -7.14 15.08
CA VAL A 28 -0.41 -8.15 15.79
C VAL A 28 -1.90 -8.04 15.47
N THR A 29 -2.50 -6.86 15.59
CA THR A 29 -3.95 -6.72 15.35
C THR A 29 -4.32 -6.96 13.90
N HIS A 30 -3.47 -6.55 12.95
CA HIS A 30 -3.69 -6.80 11.54
C HIS A 30 -3.57 -8.30 11.24
N SER A 31 -2.56 -9.00 11.76
CA SER A 31 -2.40 -10.45 11.56
C SER A 31 -3.52 -11.29 12.19
N LEU A 32 -4.19 -10.78 13.22
CA LEU A 32 -5.34 -11.44 13.85
C LEU A 32 -6.67 -11.21 13.13
N SER A 33 -6.69 -10.35 12.11
CA SER A 33 -7.92 -10.08 11.35
C SER A 33 -8.16 -11.19 10.33
N PRO A 34 -9.34 -11.81 10.27
CA PRO A 34 -9.53 -13.09 9.56
C PRO A 34 -9.70 -12.99 8.03
N ASN A 35 -10.01 -11.82 7.46
CA ASN A 35 -10.29 -11.71 6.02
C ASN A 35 -9.01 -11.72 5.18
N ALA A 36 -8.67 -12.80 4.49
CA ALA A 36 -7.55 -12.83 3.55
C ALA A 36 -8.03 -12.64 2.09
N THR A 37 -7.45 -11.69 1.35
CA THR A 37 -7.95 -11.26 0.02
C THR A 37 -6.94 -11.44 -1.11
N SER A 38 -6.28 -12.62 -1.14
CA SER A 38 -5.16 -12.95 -2.03
C SER A 38 -5.32 -12.44 -3.49
N SER A 39 -6.44 -12.69 -4.18
CA SER A 39 -6.76 -12.21 -5.53
C SER A 39 -5.53 -11.96 -6.45
N ASP A 40 -5.14 -10.70 -6.63
CA ASP A 40 -4.10 -10.25 -7.56
C ASP A 40 -2.69 -10.66 -7.12
N SER A 41 -2.48 -10.95 -5.85
CA SER A 41 -1.19 -11.35 -5.27
C SER A 41 -1.04 -12.86 -5.08
N HIS A 42 -1.97 -13.66 -5.60
CA HIS A 42 -1.98 -15.12 -5.45
C HIS A 42 -0.63 -15.81 -5.71
N TRP A 43 0.11 -15.34 -6.72
CA TRP A 43 1.39 -15.93 -7.12
C TRP A 43 2.61 -15.39 -6.35
N ILE A 44 2.44 -14.40 -5.47
CA ILE A 44 3.57 -13.76 -4.78
C ILE A 44 4.26 -14.73 -3.83
N VAL A 45 3.50 -15.50 -3.04
CA VAL A 45 4.11 -16.49 -2.11
C VAL A 45 4.80 -17.63 -2.88
N PRO A 46 4.16 -18.30 -3.86
CA PRO A 46 4.83 -19.27 -4.71
C PRO A 46 6.11 -18.71 -5.34
N GLN A 47 6.05 -17.51 -5.92
CA GLN A 47 7.21 -16.86 -6.55
C GLN A 47 8.35 -16.59 -5.56
N MET A 48 8.06 -16.16 -4.33
CA MET A 48 9.09 -15.99 -3.30
C MET A 48 9.67 -17.35 -2.86
N VAL A 49 8.86 -18.41 -2.80
CA VAL A 49 9.34 -19.77 -2.50
C VAL A 49 10.27 -20.27 -3.62
N SER A 50 9.92 -20.07 -4.89
CA SER A 50 10.76 -20.39 -6.05
C SER A 50 12.10 -19.66 -5.98
N LEU A 51 12.06 -18.37 -5.64
CA LEU A 51 13.26 -17.56 -5.48
C LEU A 51 14.18 -18.05 -4.36
N LEU A 52 13.61 -18.47 -3.23
CA LEU A 52 14.39 -18.97 -2.08
C LEU A 52 14.90 -20.41 -2.26
N SER A 53 14.20 -21.25 -3.02
CA SER A 53 14.50 -22.67 -3.17
C SER A 53 15.29 -22.99 -4.45
N GLN A 54 14.99 -22.34 -5.56
CA GLN A 54 15.58 -22.59 -6.89
C GLN A 54 16.39 -21.42 -7.44
N GLY A 55 16.24 -20.20 -6.89
CA GLY A 55 16.95 -19.02 -7.38
C GLY A 55 16.37 -18.45 -8.69
N ASN A 56 15.15 -18.83 -9.06
CA ASN A 56 14.38 -18.30 -10.19
C ASN A 56 13.04 -17.72 -9.71
N THR A 57 12.22 -17.21 -10.62
CA THR A 57 10.92 -16.59 -10.32
C THR A 57 9.79 -17.15 -11.17
N ASP A 58 10.09 -18.20 -11.93
CA ASP A 58 9.10 -18.98 -12.64
C ASP A 58 8.32 -19.86 -11.67
N LEU A 59 7.17 -20.35 -12.12
CA LEU A 59 6.21 -21.12 -11.33
C LEU A 59 6.09 -22.56 -11.87
N ASN A 60 7.10 -23.04 -12.59
CA ASN A 60 7.03 -24.30 -13.35
C ASN A 60 6.86 -25.52 -12.43
N GLU A 61 7.29 -25.43 -11.17
CA GLU A 61 7.19 -26.47 -10.16
C GLU A 61 5.79 -26.63 -9.56
N TYR A 62 4.83 -25.76 -9.91
CA TYR A 62 3.46 -25.78 -9.37
C TYR A 62 2.39 -26.10 -10.43
N PRO A 63 2.51 -27.17 -11.25
CA PRO A 63 1.57 -27.45 -12.33
C PRO A 63 0.14 -27.74 -11.84
N ASP A 64 0.00 -28.31 -10.63
CA ASP A 64 -1.32 -28.59 -10.05
C ASP A 64 -2.01 -27.32 -9.58
N LEU A 65 -1.27 -26.43 -8.90
CA LEU A 65 -1.77 -25.14 -8.44
C LEU A 65 -2.15 -24.23 -9.62
N LEU A 66 -1.32 -24.22 -10.67
CA LEU A 66 -1.60 -23.48 -11.90
C LEU A 66 -2.90 -23.96 -12.56
N ARG A 67 -3.12 -25.28 -12.63
CA ARG A 67 -4.35 -25.87 -13.18
C ARG A 67 -5.58 -25.58 -12.31
N GLU A 68 -5.47 -25.73 -10.99
CA GLU A 68 -6.55 -25.47 -10.04
C GLU A 68 -7.08 -24.03 -10.17
N HIS A 69 -6.18 -23.08 -10.38
CA HIS A 69 -6.52 -21.66 -10.56
C HIS A 69 -6.70 -21.23 -12.01
N THR A 70 -6.84 -22.17 -12.96
CA THR A 70 -7.09 -21.90 -14.39
C THR A 70 -6.08 -20.93 -15.00
N TYR A 71 -4.82 -20.99 -14.54
CA TYR A 71 -3.72 -20.13 -14.99
C TYR A 71 -4.01 -18.62 -14.90
N ARG A 72 -4.87 -18.19 -13.97
CA ARG A 72 -5.23 -16.79 -13.76
C ARG A 72 -3.99 -15.93 -13.54
N GLY A 73 -3.86 -14.81 -14.25
CA GLY A 73 -2.80 -13.83 -13.95
C GLY A 73 -1.39 -14.37 -14.16
N ILE A 74 -1.23 -15.23 -15.16
CA ILE A 74 0.03 -15.82 -15.59
C ILE A 74 0.40 -15.29 -16.98
N ASP A 75 1.67 -14.99 -17.17
CA ASP A 75 2.31 -14.77 -18.46
C ASP A 75 3.12 -16.01 -18.85
N CYS A 76 2.91 -16.51 -20.06
CA CYS A 76 3.71 -17.57 -20.67
C CYS A 76 4.88 -16.94 -21.44
N VAL A 77 6.11 -17.35 -21.15
CA VAL A 77 7.30 -16.88 -21.86
C VAL A 77 8.00 -18.06 -22.52
N ASP A 78 8.06 -18.08 -23.84
CA ASP A 78 8.77 -19.11 -24.61
C ASP A 78 10.29 -18.83 -24.74
N ARG A 79 11.02 -19.73 -25.40
CA ARG A 79 12.48 -19.62 -25.59
C ARG A 79 12.87 -18.46 -26.50
N GLU A 80 11.95 -18.01 -27.35
CA GLU A 80 12.08 -16.86 -28.22
C GLU A 80 11.63 -15.55 -27.54
N TYR A 81 11.35 -15.59 -26.23
CA TYR A 81 10.89 -14.46 -25.41
C TYR A 81 9.55 -13.87 -25.86
N ARG A 82 8.73 -14.67 -26.56
CA ARG A 82 7.35 -14.30 -26.87
C ARG A 82 6.49 -14.49 -25.64
N ILE A 83 5.60 -13.54 -25.45
CA ILE A 83 4.72 -13.48 -24.29
C ILE A 83 3.31 -13.75 -24.76
N THR A 84 2.70 -14.80 -24.23
CA THR A 84 1.32 -15.19 -24.53
C THR A 84 0.52 -15.41 -23.26
N ALA A 85 -0.80 -15.23 -23.36
CA ALA A 85 -1.69 -15.68 -22.30
C ALA A 85 -1.78 -17.22 -22.33
N PRO A 86 -1.90 -17.88 -21.17
CA PRO A 86 -2.13 -19.32 -21.11
C PRO A 86 -3.53 -19.66 -21.62
N ASP A 87 -3.67 -20.86 -22.22
CA ASP A 87 -4.98 -21.45 -22.45
C ASP A 87 -5.59 -21.88 -21.11
N PRO A 88 -6.88 -21.60 -20.84
CA PRO A 88 -7.50 -21.92 -19.55
C PRO A 88 -7.52 -23.42 -19.20
N VAL A 89 -7.39 -24.30 -20.20
CA VAL A 89 -7.42 -25.75 -20.05
C VAL A 89 -6.02 -26.34 -20.24
N GLN A 90 -5.35 -25.96 -21.33
CA GLN A 90 -4.08 -26.54 -21.74
C GLN A 90 -2.87 -25.88 -21.07
N GLY A 91 -3.01 -24.66 -20.55
CA GLY A 91 -1.91 -23.90 -19.96
C GLY A 91 -1.04 -23.20 -21.00
N CYS A 92 0.24 -23.02 -20.68
CA CYS A 92 1.18 -22.36 -21.59
C CYS A 92 1.59 -23.28 -22.76
N PRO A 93 2.02 -22.70 -23.90
CA PRO A 93 2.61 -23.47 -24.98
C PRO A 93 3.76 -24.38 -24.50
N PRO A 94 4.01 -25.52 -25.17
CA PRO A 94 5.10 -26.42 -24.80
C PRO A 94 6.44 -25.71 -24.71
N ALA A 95 7.23 -26.03 -23.67
CA ALA A 95 8.53 -25.43 -23.36
C ALA A 95 8.52 -23.94 -22.97
N SER A 96 7.34 -23.33 -22.77
CA SER A 96 7.23 -22.03 -22.10
C SER A 96 7.39 -22.13 -20.58
N HIS A 97 7.85 -21.05 -19.98
CA HIS A 97 7.91 -20.87 -18.53
C HIS A 97 6.73 -20.01 -18.03
N TYR A 98 6.24 -20.34 -16.84
CA TYR A 98 5.11 -19.66 -16.19
C TYR A 98 5.61 -18.53 -15.29
N TYR A 99 5.20 -17.29 -15.53
CA TYR A 99 5.52 -16.15 -14.67
C TYR A 99 4.25 -15.45 -14.18
N GLY A 100 4.30 -14.88 -12.98
CA GLY A 100 3.24 -14.01 -12.50
C GLY A 100 3.11 -12.75 -13.37
N PHE A 101 1.87 -12.41 -13.75
CA PHE A 101 1.56 -11.23 -14.56
C PHE A 101 1.91 -9.91 -13.86
N TYR A 102 1.74 -9.85 -12.53
CA TYR A 102 2.01 -8.65 -11.77
C TYR A 102 3.53 -8.42 -11.58
N PRO A 103 3.99 -7.17 -11.53
CA PRO A 103 5.40 -6.84 -11.27
C PRO A 103 5.94 -7.48 -9.99
N ILE A 104 7.18 -7.97 -10.06
CA ILE A 104 7.88 -8.64 -8.95
C ILE A 104 8.13 -7.74 -7.73
N GLY A 105 7.93 -6.42 -7.84
CA GLY A 105 8.28 -5.47 -6.77
C GLY A 105 7.61 -5.77 -5.43
N ALA A 106 6.35 -6.24 -5.44
CA ALA A 106 5.66 -6.61 -4.21
C ALA A 106 6.28 -7.86 -3.54
N ALA A 107 6.67 -8.87 -4.32
CA ALA A 107 7.40 -10.03 -3.83
C ALA A 107 8.77 -9.63 -3.23
N VAL A 108 9.53 -8.77 -3.91
CA VAL A 108 10.83 -8.28 -3.40
C VAL A 108 10.66 -7.50 -2.10
N ALA A 109 9.58 -6.73 -1.95
CA ALA A 109 9.32 -5.96 -0.72
C ALA A 109 8.99 -6.87 0.46
N ALA A 110 8.31 -7.99 0.21
CA ALA A 110 7.91 -8.98 1.21
C ALA A 110 8.97 -10.06 1.46
N LEU A 111 10.00 -10.18 0.61
CA LEU A 111 11.02 -11.22 0.73
C LEU A 111 11.83 -11.13 2.03
N PRO A 112 12.33 -9.96 2.49
CA PRO A 112 13.03 -9.89 3.79
C PRO A 112 12.19 -10.36 4.99
N PRO A 113 10.93 -9.89 5.18
CA PRO A 113 10.11 -10.42 6.27
C PRO A 113 9.72 -11.90 6.06
N MET A 114 9.63 -12.40 4.83
CA MET A 114 9.42 -13.83 4.57
C MET A 114 10.63 -14.66 5.05
N VAL A 115 11.85 -14.24 4.74
CA VAL A 115 13.07 -14.91 5.22
C VAL A 115 13.14 -14.88 6.74
N ALA A 116 12.82 -13.74 7.37
CA ALA A 116 12.78 -13.64 8.82
C ALA A 116 11.71 -14.57 9.43
N MET A 117 10.51 -14.62 8.84
CA MET A 117 9.44 -15.52 9.25
C MET A 117 9.85 -16.99 9.11
N ASP A 118 10.49 -17.37 8.00
CA ASP A 118 10.99 -18.73 7.77
C ASP A 118 12.03 -19.14 8.80
N VAL A 119 12.99 -18.28 9.12
CA VAL A 119 13.98 -18.52 10.19
C VAL A 119 13.30 -18.70 11.54
N VAL A 120 12.32 -17.86 11.88
CA VAL A 120 11.58 -17.98 13.15
C VAL A 120 10.79 -19.29 13.19
N LEU A 121 10.08 -19.65 12.13
CA LEU A 121 9.28 -20.88 12.07
C LEU A 121 10.14 -22.15 12.05
N ARG A 122 11.37 -22.11 11.51
CA ARG A 122 12.32 -23.23 11.63
C ARG A 122 12.65 -23.56 13.08
N VAL A 123 12.77 -22.54 13.93
CA VAL A 123 13.17 -22.69 15.34
C VAL A 123 11.96 -22.91 16.24
N ALA A 124 10.92 -22.10 16.08
CA ALA A 124 9.73 -22.10 16.94
C ALA A 124 8.64 -23.05 16.47
N GLY A 125 8.59 -23.42 15.19
CA GLY A 125 7.54 -24.28 14.61
C GLY A 125 7.45 -25.66 15.28
N PRO A 126 8.54 -26.46 15.35
CA PRO A 126 8.52 -27.78 15.97
C PRO A 126 8.02 -27.81 17.43
N PRO A 127 8.53 -26.96 18.36
CA PRO A 127 8.02 -26.96 19.73
C PRO A 127 6.56 -26.47 19.83
N LEU A 128 6.15 -25.53 18.98
CA LEU A 128 4.75 -25.07 18.94
C LEU A 128 3.81 -26.17 18.44
N LEU A 129 4.20 -26.91 17.40
CA LEU A 129 3.44 -28.04 16.88
C LEU A 129 3.31 -29.16 17.92
N HIS A 130 4.39 -29.45 18.66
CA HIS A 130 4.37 -30.44 19.73
C HIS A 130 3.46 -30.01 20.90
N ALA A 131 3.54 -28.75 21.31
CA ALA A 131 2.73 -28.22 22.42
C ALA A 131 1.24 -28.05 22.06
N ALA A 132 0.94 -27.74 20.80
CA ALA A 132 -0.42 -27.49 20.34
C ALA A 132 -1.24 -28.76 20.10
N ASP A 133 -0.59 -29.90 19.83
CA ASP A 133 -1.22 -31.18 19.49
C ASP A 133 -2.40 -31.02 18.50
N ASN A 134 -3.60 -31.54 18.79
CA ASN A 134 -4.80 -31.43 17.94
C ASN A 134 -5.63 -30.15 18.16
N ARG A 135 -5.12 -29.16 18.90
CA ARG A 135 -5.89 -27.94 19.25
C ARG A 135 -5.80 -26.82 18.21
N ILE A 136 -4.99 -26.98 17.17
CA ILE A 136 -4.80 -25.99 16.09
C ILE A 136 -5.46 -26.45 14.79
N SER A 137 -5.95 -25.48 14.00
CA SER A 137 -6.56 -25.77 12.70
C SER A 137 -5.55 -26.36 11.72
N PRO A 138 -6.01 -27.12 10.70
CA PRO A 138 -5.13 -27.65 9.66
C PRO A 138 -4.29 -26.57 8.95
N ALA A 139 -4.88 -25.40 8.71
CA ALA A 139 -4.18 -24.26 8.10
C ALA A 139 -3.04 -23.73 8.98
N VAL A 140 -3.27 -23.58 10.29
CA VAL A 140 -2.23 -23.15 11.23
C VAL A 140 -1.14 -24.21 11.35
N ARG A 141 -1.51 -25.50 11.36
CA ARG A 141 -0.53 -26.60 11.36
C ARG A 141 0.36 -26.54 10.12
N ALA A 142 -0.23 -26.42 8.93
CA ALA A 142 0.50 -26.34 7.66
C ALA A 142 1.44 -25.11 7.62
N PHE A 143 1.00 -23.97 8.15
CA PHE A 143 1.82 -22.76 8.23
C PHE A 143 3.00 -22.95 9.18
N LEU A 144 2.77 -23.52 10.37
CA LEU A 144 3.83 -23.83 11.35
C LEU A 144 4.80 -24.91 10.83
N SER A 145 4.35 -25.82 9.97
CA SER A 145 5.20 -26.78 9.27
C SER A 145 5.89 -26.20 8.04
N ARG A 146 5.75 -24.89 7.78
CA ARG A 146 6.39 -24.15 6.68
C ARG A 146 5.92 -24.58 5.30
N ASP A 147 4.69 -25.08 5.20
CA ASP A 147 4.02 -25.33 3.93
C ASP A 147 3.37 -24.04 3.41
N TYR A 148 4.22 -23.15 2.90
CA TYR A 148 3.83 -21.79 2.52
C TYR A 148 2.90 -21.75 1.31
N VAL A 149 3.02 -22.70 0.39
CA VAL A 149 2.22 -22.72 -0.84
C VAL A 149 0.78 -23.10 -0.52
N HIS A 150 0.56 -24.15 0.28
CA HIS A 150 -0.78 -24.53 0.72
C HIS A 150 -1.40 -23.53 1.72
N THR A 151 -0.58 -22.71 2.38
CA THR A 151 -1.03 -21.66 3.30
C THR A 151 -0.84 -20.25 2.79
N CYS A 152 -0.80 -20.08 1.46
CA CYS A 152 -0.53 -18.80 0.80
C CYS A 152 -1.32 -17.62 1.39
N PRO A 153 -2.66 -17.68 1.57
CA PRO A 153 -3.42 -16.55 2.13
C PRO A 153 -2.97 -16.13 3.54
N LEU A 154 -2.59 -17.10 4.39
CA LEU A 154 -2.12 -16.82 5.75
C LEU A 154 -0.73 -16.20 5.72
N VAL A 155 0.17 -16.71 4.86
CA VAL A 155 1.50 -16.15 4.64
C VAL A 155 1.39 -14.70 4.16
N GLU A 156 0.57 -14.44 3.15
CA GLU A 156 0.35 -13.10 2.62
C GLU A 156 -0.17 -12.14 3.69
N MET A 157 -1.15 -12.57 4.48
CA MET A 157 -1.73 -11.73 5.52
C MET A 157 -0.71 -11.37 6.60
N VAL A 158 0.12 -12.32 7.03
CA VAL A 158 1.19 -12.06 8.02
C VAL A 158 2.21 -11.07 7.44
N LEU A 159 2.68 -11.29 6.21
CA LEU A 159 3.68 -10.43 5.58
C LEU A 159 3.12 -9.03 5.27
N ALA A 160 1.90 -8.94 4.75
CA ALA A 160 1.22 -7.66 4.49
C ALA A 160 0.97 -6.88 5.79
N SER A 161 0.56 -7.57 6.86
CA SER A 161 0.41 -6.97 8.19
C SER A 161 1.73 -6.43 8.73
N PHE A 162 2.84 -7.15 8.51
CA PHE A 162 4.18 -6.67 8.90
C PHE A 162 4.52 -5.38 8.16
N LEU A 163 4.32 -5.33 6.82
CA LEU A 163 4.59 -4.14 6.01
C LEU A 163 3.75 -2.93 6.48
N MET A 164 2.47 -3.14 6.82
CA MET A 164 1.60 -2.08 7.35
C MET A 164 2.00 -1.62 8.75
N GLY A 165 2.49 -2.53 9.61
CA GLY A 165 3.09 -2.15 10.88
C GLY A 165 4.30 -1.23 10.70
N VAL A 166 5.17 -1.55 9.73
CA VAL A 166 6.35 -0.71 9.43
C VAL A 166 5.92 0.63 8.85
N ALA A 167 4.94 0.64 7.94
CA ALA A 167 4.40 1.87 7.36
C ALA A 167 3.82 2.79 8.45
N ALA A 168 3.04 2.23 9.39
CA ALA A 168 2.49 2.97 10.53
C ALA A 168 3.58 3.55 11.43
N ALA A 169 4.69 2.82 11.66
CA ALA A 169 5.85 3.33 12.38
C ALA A 169 6.49 4.54 11.66
N PHE A 170 6.61 4.52 10.32
CA PHE A 170 7.10 5.68 9.56
C PHE A 170 6.12 6.87 9.55
N VAL A 171 4.81 6.62 9.53
CA VAL A 171 3.78 7.66 9.72
C VAL A 171 3.92 8.30 11.10
N PHE A 172 4.07 7.49 12.16
CA PHE A 172 4.38 7.96 13.51
C PHE A 172 5.65 8.82 13.53
N LEU A 173 6.74 8.31 12.94
CA LEU A 173 8.02 9.02 12.90
C LEU A 173 7.89 10.38 12.19
N THR A 174 7.11 10.45 11.11
CA THR A 174 6.80 11.71 10.42
C THR A 174 6.00 12.65 11.31
N GLY A 175 4.93 12.17 11.94
CA GLY A 175 4.11 12.95 12.87
C GLY A 175 4.90 13.49 14.06
N ARG A 176 5.85 12.71 14.60
CA ARG A 176 6.70 13.11 15.73
C ARG A 176 7.63 14.28 15.46
N GLU A 177 7.86 14.63 14.19
CA GLU A 177 8.61 15.85 13.87
C GLU A 177 7.81 17.13 14.17
N PHE A 178 6.49 17.04 14.39
CA PHE A 178 5.61 18.22 14.56
C PHE A 178 4.61 18.12 15.72
N LEU A 179 4.18 16.91 16.08
CA LEU A 179 3.14 16.63 17.07
C LEU A 179 3.75 16.07 18.35
N SER A 180 3.07 16.16 19.48
CA SER A 180 3.47 15.40 20.68
C SER A 180 3.48 13.89 20.43
N ARG A 181 4.09 13.13 21.35
CA ARG A 181 4.09 11.67 21.29
C ARG A 181 2.69 11.08 21.15
N ARG A 182 1.72 11.60 21.92
CA ARG A 182 0.34 11.10 21.93
C ARG A 182 -0.34 11.33 20.59
N MET A 183 -0.22 12.54 20.04
CA MET A 183 -0.85 12.89 18.76
C MET A 183 -0.18 12.23 17.55
N ALA A 184 1.13 11.99 17.61
CA ALA A 184 1.81 11.22 16.56
C ALA A 184 1.43 9.74 16.59
N VAL A 185 1.27 9.14 17.79
CA VAL A 185 0.71 7.77 17.91
C VAL A 185 -0.70 7.76 17.34
N PHE A 186 -1.53 8.73 17.72
CA PHE A 186 -2.88 8.85 17.19
C PHE A 186 -2.92 8.97 15.66
N LEU A 187 -2.05 9.79 15.04
CA LEU A 187 -1.92 9.87 13.58
C LEU A 187 -1.58 8.50 12.94
N ALA A 188 -0.67 7.74 13.54
CA ALA A 188 -0.32 6.42 13.04
C ALA A 188 -1.45 5.40 13.21
N LEU A 189 -2.23 5.51 14.29
CA LEU A 189 -3.43 4.67 14.47
C LEU A 189 -4.56 5.08 13.51
N LEU A 190 -4.70 6.37 13.17
CA LEU A 190 -5.63 6.81 12.13
C LEU A 190 -5.28 6.23 10.76
N PHE A 191 -3.98 6.22 10.41
CA PHE A 191 -3.49 5.51 9.23
C PHE A 191 -3.85 4.03 9.30
N ALA A 192 -3.42 3.35 10.38
CA ALA A 192 -3.48 1.91 10.48
C ALA A 192 -4.91 1.36 10.58
N TYR A 193 -5.86 2.06 11.23
CA TYR A 193 -7.20 1.54 11.49
C TYR A 193 -8.33 2.35 10.86
N GLY A 194 -8.05 3.57 10.40
CA GLY A 194 -9.03 4.45 9.75
C GLY A 194 -8.91 4.47 8.23
N THR A 195 -8.00 3.70 7.63
CA THR A 195 -7.81 3.70 6.17
C THR A 195 -7.72 2.29 5.62
N ALA A 196 -7.60 2.20 4.29
CA ALA A 196 -7.37 0.95 3.56
C ALA A 196 -6.10 0.20 4.00
N ALA A 197 -5.21 0.79 4.81
CA ALA A 197 -4.12 0.05 5.46
C ALA A 197 -4.61 -1.20 6.20
N TRP A 198 -5.75 -1.12 6.90
CA TRP A 198 -6.33 -2.26 7.60
C TRP A 198 -7.12 -3.19 6.67
N SER A 199 -8.06 -2.61 5.92
CA SER A 199 -9.05 -3.41 5.19
C SER A 199 -8.54 -3.95 3.86
N THR A 200 -7.37 -3.50 3.40
CA THR A 200 -6.83 -3.87 2.08
C THR A 200 -5.33 -4.14 2.16
N GLY A 201 -4.53 -3.14 2.58
CA GLY A 201 -3.07 -3.18 2.55
C GLY A 201 -2.43 -4.25 3.45
N SER A 202 -3.15 -4.76 4.44
CA SER A 202 -2.70 -5.83 5.34
C SER A 202 -3.45 -7.15 5.16
N ARG A 203 -4.31 -7.28 4.14
CA ARG A 203 -5.12 -8.48 3.89
C ARG A 203 -4.50 -9.45 2.90
N ALA A 204 -3.66 -8.93 2.01
CA ALA A 204 -2.91 -9.68 1.01
C ALA A 204 -1.69 -8.86 0.55
N LEU A 205 -0.74 -9.47 -0.16
CA LEU A 205 0.44 -8.79 -0.68
C LEU A 205 0.18 -8.01 -1.97
N TRP A 206 -1.00 -7.39 -2.09
CA TRP A 206 -1.32 -6.51 -3.22
C TRP A 206 -0.29 -5.38 -3.33
N GLN A 207 -0.06 -4.89 -4.55
CA GLN A 207 0.90 -3.81 -4.84
C GLN A 207 0.69 -2.56 -3.98
N HIS A 208 -0.56 -2.30 -3.56
CA HIS A 208 -0.95 -1.15 -2.76
C HIS A 208 -0.22 -1.08 -1.40
N GLY A 209 -0.13 -2.20 -0.68
CA GLY A 209 0.48 -2.23 0.66
C GLY A 209 1.96 -1.86 0.66
N PRO A 210 2.81 -2.57 -0.11
CA PRO A 210 4.21 -2.21 -0.27
C PRO A 210 4.43 -0.77 -0.77
N GLU A 211 3.58 -0.26 -1.67
CA GLU A 211 3.67 1.12 -2.16
C GLU A 211 3.39 2.15 -1.04
N MET A 212 2.37 1.91 -0.20
CA MET A 212 2.09 2.74 0.98
C MET A 212 3.30 2.81 1.93
N LEU A 213 4.00 1.68 2.14
CA LEU A 213 5.24 1.66 2.92
C LEU A 213 6.32 2.53 2.28
N MET A 214 6.54 2.38 0.97
CA MET A 214 7.53 3.18 0.25
C MET A 214 7.25 4.69 0.37
N PHE A 215 5.99 5.11 0.21
CA PHE A 215 5.63 6.52 0.36
C PHE A 215 5.77 7.00 1.80
N ALA A 216 5.43 6.20 2.81
CA ALA A 216 5.64 6.55 4.21
C ALA A 216 7.13 6.78 4.53
N ILE A 217 8.03 5.91 4.02
CA ILE A 217 9.48 6.07 4.16
C ILE A 217 9.97 7.32 3.43
N ALA A 218 9.58 7.52 2.17
CA ALA A 218 10.02 8.66 1.36
C ALA A 218 9.61 10.00 1.99
N ILE A 219 8.36 10.12 2.45
CA ILE A 219 7.85 11.30 3.15
C ILE A 219 8.65 11.54 4.43
N TYR A 220 8.86 10.50 5.25
CA TYR A 220 9.66 10.62 6.47
C TYR A 220 11.07 11.15 6.19
N LEU A 221 11.76 10.62 5.18
CA LEU A 221 13.12 11.03 4.83
C LEU A 221 13.17 12.49 4.37
N LEU A 222 12.23 12.92 3.52
CA LEU A 222 12.14 14.30 3.04
C LEU A 222 11.78 15.28 4.17
N VAL A 223 10.82 14.92 5.03
CA VAL A 223 10.44 15.73 6.21
C VAL A 223 11.61 15.84 7.19
N LYS A 224 12.28 14.72 7.51
CA LYS A 224 13.45 14.67 8.39
C LYS A 224 14.56 15.57 7.87
N ALA A 225 14.83 15.54 6.56
CA ALA A 225 15.85 16.38 5.95
C ALA A 225 15.58 17.88 6.14
N ARG A 226 14.31 18.28 6.07
CA ARG A 226 13.89 19.67 6.25
C ARG A 226 13.91 20.13 7.71
N GLN A 227 13.54 19.24 8.64
CA GLN A 227 13.52 19.56 10.07
C GLN A 227 14.92 19.52 10.70
N ARG A 228 15.83 18.72 10.15
CA ARG A 228 17.24 18.62 10.58
C ARG A 228 18.16 18.84 9.38
N PRO A 229 18.23 20.08 8.86
CA PRO A 229 19.08 20.38 7.71
C PRO A 229 20.53 20.13 8.09
N SER A 230 21.19 19.26 7.34
CA SER A 230 22.63 19.06 7.43
C SER A 230 23.20 18.91 6.01
N PRO A 231 24.34 19.56 5.70
CA PRO A 231 24.99 19.44 4.41
C PRO A 231 25.47 18.02 4.12
N VAL A 232 25.75 17.24 5.17
CA VAL A 232 26.21 15.84 5.08
C VAL A 232 25.03 14.85 5.16
N SER A 233 23.80 15.32 5.45
CA SER A 233 22.63 14.44 5.56
C SER A 233 22.28 13.81 4.21
N TRP A 234 22.31 12.48 4.18
CA TRP A 234 21.87 11.67 3.04
C TRP A 234 20.36 11.47 2.96
N SER A 235 19.57 12.08 3.86
CA SER A 235 18.11 11.83 3.91
C SER A 235 17.40 12.21 2.59
N VAL A 236 17.81 13.30 1.93
CA VAL A 236 17.25 13.65 0.61
C VAL A 236 17.66 12.62 -0.45
N PRO A 237 18.96 12.33 -0.72
CA PRO A 237 19.33 11.26 -1.65
C PRO A 237 18.67 9.91 -1.37
N TRP A 238 18.61 9.47 -0.11
CA TRP A 238 18.01 8.20 0.27
C TRP A 238 16.50 8.10 -0.02
N SER A 239 15.80 9.23 -0.19
CA SER A 239 14.37 9.19 -0.58
C SER A 239 14.17 8.65 -2.00
N ALA A 240 15.23 8.64 -2.84
CA ALA A 240 15.19 8.07 -4.17
C ALA A 240 14.88 6.57 -4.19
N MET A 241 15.42 5.81 -3.23
CA MET A 241 15.27 4.36 -3.20
C MET A 241 13.81 3.92 -3.01
N PRO A 242 13.08 4.35 -1.96
CA PRO A 242 11.67 3.97 -1.84
C PRO A 242 10.82 4.51 -2.99
N LEU A 243 11.11 5.71 -3.53
CA LEU A 243 10.35 6.26 -4.67
C LEU A 243 10.56 5.45 -5.96
N ALA A 244 11.80 5.07 -6.26
CA ALA A 244 12.11 4.23 -7.41
C ALA A 244 11.55 2.83 -7.22
N PHE A 245 11.62 2.28 -6.01
CA PHE A 245 11.06 0.97 -5.71
C PHE A 245 9.53 0.96 -5.83
N ALA A 246 8.85 2.02 -5.37
CA ALA A 246 7.40 2.19 -5.54
C ALA A 246 6.97 2.05 -7.01
N TYR A 247 7.73 2.63 -7.95
CA TYR A 247 7.45 2.49 -9.38
C TYR A 247 7.51 1.03 -9.88
N PHE A 248 8.46 0.23 -9.39
CA PHE A 248 8.57 -1.18 -9.74
C PHE A 248 7.61 -2.09 -8.97
N ILE A 249 7.03 -1.61 -7.87
CA ILE A 249 5.89 -2.24 -7.20
C ILE A 249 4.64 -1.99 -8.04
N ARG A 250 4.39 -0.74 -8.46
CA ARG A 250 3.19 -0.34 -9.22
C ARG A 250 3.49 0.84 -10.16
N PRO A 251 3.00 0.82 -11.43
CA PRO A 251 3.25 1.89 -12.39
C PRO A 251 2.81 3.29 -11.93
N THR A 252 1.77 3.39 -11.10
CA THR A 252 1.29 4.65 -10.52
C THR A 252 2.34 5.36 -9.66
N GLY A 253 3.31 4.61 -9.10
CA GLY A 253 4.45 5.15 -8.37
C GLY A 253 5.32 6.11 -9.19
N ALA A 254 5.22 6.06 -10.53
CA ALA A 254 5.88 7.02 -11.42
C ALA A 254 5.51 8.48 -11.11
N ILE A 255 4.26 8.74 -10.68
CA ILE A 255 3.79 10.09 -10.35
C ILE A 255 4.61 10.65 -9.19
N ALA A 256 4.71 9.90 -8.09
CA ALA A 256 5.48 10.32 -6.92
C ALA A 256 6.97 10.46 -7.22
N LEU A 257 7.54 9.49 -7.96
CA LEU A 257 8.95 9.52 -8.38
C LEU A 257 9.27 10.76 -9.22
N ALA A 258 8.45 11.09 -10.21
CA ALA A 258 8.66 12.22 -11.09
C ALA A 258 8.47 13.56 -10.36
N VAL A 259 7.37 13.70 -9.61
CA VAL A 259 7.04 14.95 -8.92
C VAL A 259 8.04 15.25 -7.80
N LEU A 260 8.44 14.25 -7.00
CA LEU A 260 9.46 14.46 -5.96
C LEU A 260 10.88 14.51 -6.53
N GLY A 261 11.15 13.84 -7.65
CA GLY A 261 12.39 14.03 -8.41
C GLY A 261 12.55 15.47 -8.88
N LEU A 262 11.46 16.08 -9.39
CA LEU A 262 11.42 17.51 -9.74
C LEU A 262 11.63 18.40 -8.51
N PHE A 263 10.98 18.10 -7.38
CA PHE A 263 11.23 18.82 -6.12
C PHE A 263 12.71 18.79 -5.73
N VAL A 264 13.37 17.63 -5.80
CA VAL A 264 14.79 17.50 -5.49
C VAL A 264 15.65 18.24 -6.51
N LEU A 265 15.33 18.16 -7.80
CA LEU A 265 16.07 18.86 -8.86
C LEU A 265 16.03 20.38 -8.67
N VAL A 266 14.85 20.93 -8.36
CA VAL A 266 14.63 22.38 -8.25
C VAL A 266 15.15 22.93 -6.92
N HIS A 267 14.91 22.23 -5.81
CA HIS A 267 15.16 22.77 -4.45
C HIS A 267 16.37 22.16 -3.74
N HIS A 268 16.94 21.08 -4.28
CA HIS A 268 18.10 20.37 -3.75
C HIS A 268 19.05 19.95 -4.88
N ARG A 269 19.27 20.86 -5.85
CA ARG A 269 20.05 20.61 -7.08
C ARG A 269 21.43 20.00 -6.81
N GLU A 270 22.07 20.39 -5.71
CA GLU A 270 23.39 19.90 -5.29
C GLU A 270 23.37 18.42 -4.85
N ARG A 271 22.19 17.91 -4.51
CA ARG A 271 21.96 16.52 -4.10
C ARG A 271 21.33 15.68 -5.21
N PHE A 272 20.85 16.30 -6.28
CA PHE A 272 20.12 15.63 -7.35
C PHE A 272 20.93 14.52 -8.01
N ALA A 273 22.23 14.74 -8.27
CA ALA A 273 23.08 13.69 -8.85
C ALA A 273 23.15 12.42 -7.97
N LYS A 274 23.28 12.59 -6.65
CA LYS A 274 23.27 11.47 -5.69
C LYS A 274 21.89 10.81 -5.62
N TRP A 275 20.84 11.61 -5.66
CA TRP A 275 19.46 11.12 -5.69
C TRP A 275 19.18 10.29 -6.95
N ALA A 276 19.56 10.80 -8.13
CA ALA A 276 19.41 10.10 -9.41
C ALA A 276 20.24 8.82 -9.46
N LEU A 277 21.46 8.84 -8.92
CA LEU A 277 22.29 7.64 -8.80
C LEU A 277 21.63 6.56 -7.94
N LEU A 278 21.04 6.94 -6.80
CA LEU A 278 20.33 6.00 -5.93
C LEU A 278 19.02 5.50 -6.55
N ALA A 279 18.30 6.35 -7.28
CA ALA A 279 17.14 5.92 -8.07
C ALA A 279 17.55 4.90 -9.14
N ALA A 280 18.61 5.19 -9.90
CA ALA A 280 19.14 4.30 -10.93
C ALA A 280 19.67 2.98 -10.34
N ALA A 281 20.40 3.03 -9.22
CA ALA A 281 20.88 1.85 -8.53
C ALA A 281 19.73 0.96 -8.03
N THR A 282 18.63 1.57 -7.59
CA THR A 282 17.41 0.83 -7.19
C THR A 282 16.69 0.26 -8.40
N ALA A 283 16.64 0.98 -9.52
CA ALA A 283 15.99 0.55 -10.75
C ALA A 283 16.74 -0.57 -11.49
N ALA A 284 18.07 -0.53 -11.48
CA ALA A 284 18.95 -1.44 -12.20
C ALA A 284 18.59 -2.93 -12.05
N PRO A 285 18.39 -3.50 -10.84
CA PRO A 285 18.03 -4.91 -10.70
C PRO A 285 16.67 -5.24 -11.34
N PHE A 286 15.67 -4.36 -11.24
CA PHE A 286 14.36 -4.59 -11.86
C PHE A 286 14.43 -4.48 -13.39
N LEU A 287 15.17 -3.52 -13.92
CA LEU A 287 15.39 -3.38 -15.35
C LEU A 287 16.15 -4.59 -15.91
N ALA A 288 17.20 -5.05 -15.23
CA ALA A 288 17.95 -6.23 -15.61
C ALA A 288 17.08 -7.50 -15.57
N TYR A 289 16.27 -7.66 -14.52
CA TYR A 289 15.31 -8.76 -14.39
C TYR A 289 14.31 -8.78 -15.54
N ASN A 290 13.64 -7.65 -15.81
CA ASN A 290 12.66 -7.57 -16.91
C ASN A 290 13.32 -7.80 -18.27
N PHE A 291 14.55 -7.30 -18.48
CA PHE A 291 15.27 -7.51 -19.72
C PHE A 291 15.70 -8.97 -19.91
N ALA A 292 16.08 -9.64 -18.83
CA ALA A 292 16.43 -11.06 -18.85
C ALA A 292 15.21 -11.94 -19.18
N LEU A 293 14.03 -11.61 -18.64
CA LEU A 293 12.80 -12.40 -18.85
C LEU A 293 12.06 -12.07 -20.14
N TYR A 294 11.95 -10.79 -20.48
CA TYR A 294 11.03 -10.33 -21.53
C TYR A 294 11.74 -9.67 -22.72
N ARG A 295 13.08 -9.51 -22.67
CA ARG A 295 13.86 -8.70 -23.62
C ARG A 295 13.33 -7.27 -23.76
N ARG A 296 12.70 -6.78 -22.70
CA ARG A 296 12.09 -5.45 -22.58
C ARG A 296 12.47 -4.84 -21.23
N PRO A 297 12.60 -3.52 -21.11
CA PRO A 297 12.98 -2.89 -19.85
C PRO A 297 11.91 -3.01 -18.75
N LEU A 298 10.66 -3.25 -19.11
CA LEU A 298 9.51 -3.35 -18.20
C LEU A 298 8.66 -4.58 -18.55
N SER A 299 7.94 -5.11 -17.56
CA SER A 299 7.03 -6.23 -17.75
C SER A 299 5.81 -5.82 -18.60
N PRO A 300 5.11 -6.78 -19.25
CA PRO A 300 3.88 -6.53 -20.01
C PRO A 300 2.83 -5.72 -19.24
N TYR A 301 2.79 -5.90 -17.92
CA TYR A 301 1.91 -5.16 -17.02
C TYR A 301 2.02 -3.63 -17.17
N PHE A 302 3.22 -3.09 -17.44
CA PHE A 302 3.42 -1.64 -17.62
C PHE A 302 2.90 -1.11 -18.96
N MET A 303 2.57 -2.01 -19.90
CA MET A 303 2.17 -1.67 -21.27
C MET A 303 0.66 -1.83 -21.51
N LEU A 304 -0.10 -2.15 -20.45
CA LEU A 304 -1.55 -2.33 -20.54
C LEU A 304 -2.25 -1.01 -20.89
N HIS A 305 -3.06 -1.06 -21.94
CA HIS A 305 -3.95 0.03 -22.32
C HIS A 305 -5.22 -0.07 -21.46
N SER A 306 -5.11 0.30 -20.19
CA SER A 306 -6.24 0.29 -19.24
C SER A 306 -6.88 1.67 -19.04
N PHE A 307 -6.42 2.67 -19.79
CA PHE A 307 -6.92 4.04 -19.70
C PHE A 307 -8.01 4.32 -20.74
N LEU A 308 -8.97 5.17 -20.36
CA LEU A 308 -9.95 5.72 -21.27
C LEU A 308 -9.24 6.48 -22.39
N GLU A 309 -9.66 6.25 -23.63
CA GLU A 309 -9.17 7.03 -24.76
C GLU A 309 -9.53 8.52 -24.57
N PRO A 310 -8.62 9.46 -24.87
CA PRO A 310 -8.89 10.89 -24.81
C PRO A 310 -9.90 11.33 -25.88
N ALA A 311 -11.19 11.12 -25.61
CA ALA A 311 -12.29 11.43 -26.51
C ALA A 311 -13.46 12.04 -25.75
N LEU A 312 -14.19 12.98 -26.38
CA LEU A 312 -15.35 13.65 -25.77
C LEU A 312 -16.41 12.68 -25.25
N ARG A 313 -16.60 11.54 -25.92
CA ARG A 313 -17.50 10.45 -25.48
C ARG A 313 -17.15 9.88 -24.09
N ASN A 314 -15.88 9.95 -23.69
CA ASN A 314 -15.38 9.46 -22.41
C ASN A 314 -15.38 10.53 -21.30
N ALA A 315 -15.78 11.78 -21.60
CA ALA A 315 -15.83 12.85 -20.61
C ALA A 315 -16.83 12.53 -19.48
N GLY A 316 -18.02 12.02 -19.81
CA GLY A 316 -19.02 11.62 -18.82
C GLY A 316 -18.52 10.52 -17.87
N PRO A 317 -18.06 9.36 -18.40
CA PRO A 317 -17.43 8.30 -17.59
C PRO A 317 -16.27 8.80 -16.73
N PHE A 318 -15.39 9.65 -17.26
CA PHE A 318 -14.26 10.21 -16.52
C PHE A 318 -14.70 11.13 -15.37
N VAL A 319 -15.69 12.00 -15.58
CA VAL A 319 -16.25 12.85 -14.52
C VAL A 319 -16.96 12.01 -13.46
N SER A 320 -17.70 10.98 -13.87
CA SER A 320 -18.31 10.00 -12.96
C SER A 320 -17.23 9.28 -12.13
N ALA A 321 -16.12 8.88 -12.75
CA ALA A 321 -14.99 8.28 -12.04
C ALA A 321 -14.36 9.26 -11.05
N LEU A 322 -14.10 10.52 -11.43
CA LEU A 322 -13.55 11.55 -10.52
C LEU A 322 -14.41 11.70 -9.26
N ALA A 323 -15.73 11.84 -9.42
CA ALA A 323 -16.65 11.91 -8.30
C ALA A 323 -16.71 10.56 -7.54
N GLY A 324 -16.71 9.45 -8.27
CA GLY A 324 -16.79 8.10 -7.74
C GLY A 324 -15.64 7.78 -6.80
N GLN A 325 -14.40 8.07 -7.18
CA GLN A 325 -13.24 7.85 -6.32
C GLN A 325 -13.30 8.66 -5.01
N CYS A 326 -14.07 9.76 -4.97
CA CYS A 326 -14.23 10.61 -3.79
C CYS A 326 -15.43 10.23 -2.92
N ILE A 327 -16.61 10.10 -3.53
CA ILE A 327 -17.91 10.09 -2.83
C ILE A 327 -18.84 8.92 -3.21
N SER A 328 -18.38 7.95 -4.02
CA SER A 328 -19.15 6.73 -4.26
C SER A 328 -19.44 6.00 -2.94
N PRO A 329 -20.66 5.47 -2.72
CA PRO A 329 -20.99 4.71 -1.51
C PRO A 329 -20.13 3.46 -1.32
N SER A 330 -19.62 2.86 -2.40
CA SER A 330 -18.84 1.61 -2.33
C SER A 330 -17.36 1.78 -2.71
N ARG A 331 -16.96 2.91 -3.29
CA ARG A 331 -15.57 3.17 -3.74
C ARG A 331 -15.01 4.53 -3.33
N GLY A 332 -15.79 5.38 -2.68
CA GLY A 332 -15.40 6.76 -2.36
C GLY A 332 -14.48 6.85 -1.15
N VAL A 333 -13.31 7.47 -1.31
CA VAL A 333 -12.33 7.61 -0.21
C VAL A 333 -12.87 8.42 0.97
N PHE A 334 -13.72 9.42 0.73
CA PHE A 334 -14.33 10.21 1.81
C PHE A 334 -15.58 9.57 2.41
N VAL A 335 -16.11 8.52 1.79
CA VAL A 335 -17.18 7.70 2.39
C VAL A 335 -16.57 6.67 3.35
N PHE A 336 -15.50 6.00 2.91
CA PHE A 336 -14.83 4.97 3.71
C PHE A 336 -13.95 5.55 4.82
N SER A 337 -13.31 6.70 4.55
CA SER A 337 -12.44 7.38 5.51
C SER A 337 -12.81 8.88 5.61
N PRO A 338 -13.99 9.25 6.13
CA PRO A 338 -14.49 10.63 6.11
C PRO A 338 -13.59 11.64 6.84
N PHE A 339 -12.78 11.21 7.81
CA PHE A 339 -11.83 12.12 8.46
C PHE A 339 -10.73 12.63 7.52
N LEU A 340 -10.51 11.99 6.36
CA LEU A 340 -9.59 12.48 5.33
C LEU A 340 -10.06 13.78 4.69
N LEU A 341 -11.33 14.19 4.84
CA LEU A 341 -11.77 15.54 4.49
C LEU A 341 -11.00 16.62 5.27
N PHE A 342 -10.58 16.32 6.50
CA PHE A 342 -9.73 17.21 7.28
C PHE A 342 -8.30 17.28 6.72
N ALA A 343 -7.84 16.31 5.94
CA ALA A 343 -6.57 16.44 5.22
C ALA A 343 -6.66 17.54 4.15
N LEU A 344 -7.82 17.77 3.53
CA LEU A 344 -8.03 18.90 2.62
C LEU A 344 -7.96 20.24 3.35
N LEU A 345 -8.54 20.32 4.55
CA LEU A 345 -8.34 21.46 5.45
C LEU A 345 -6.86 21.63 5.79
N GLY A 346 -6.15 20.53 6.02
CA GLY A 346 -4.72 20.49 6.25
C GLY A 346 -3.88 21.01 5.09
N ILE A 347 -4.22 20.68 3.84
CA ILE A 347 -3.62 21.25 2.62
C ILE A 347 -3.81 22.78 2.62
N TRP A 348 -5.05 23.24 2.84
CA TRP A 348 -5.36 24.66 2.90
C TRP A 348 -4.56 25.38 4.00
N MET A 349 -4.48 24.80 5.20
CA MET A 349 -3.69 25.32 6.31
C MET A 349 -2.20 25.36 5.97
N ALA A 350 -1.69 24.32 5.32
CA ALA A 350 -0.28 24.23 4.92
C ALA A 350 0.07 25.34 3.94
N PHE A 351 -0.78 25.59 2.94
CA PHE A 351 -0.54 26.62 1.93
C PHE A 351 -0.68 28.02 2.53
N ARG A 352 -1.75 28.28 3.27
CA ARG A 352 -2.00 29.57 3.92
C ARG A 352 -0.90 29.97 4.90
N ARG A 353 -0.23 29.00 5.51
CA ARG A 353 0.81 29.22 6.52
C ARG A 353 2.22 28.91 6.04
N ASN A 354 2.41 28.61 4.75
CA ASN A 354 3.67 28.16 4.17
C ASN A 354 4.34 27.00 4.95
N TRP A 355 3.54 26.11 5.55
CA TRP A 355 4.05 25.00 6.36
C TRP A 355 4.63 23.90 5.45
N GLN A 356 5.90 23.57 5.67
CA GLN A 356 6.67 22.65 4.82
C GLN A 356 6.72 23.02 3.32
N THR A 357 6.50 24.28 2.98
CA THR A 357 6.67 24.77 1.61
C THR A 357 8.15 24.74 1.19
N PRO A 358 8.52 24.28 -0.03
CA PRO A 358 7.63 23.91 -1.14
C PRO A 358 7.20 22.44 -1.17
N LEU A 359 7.74 21.56 -0.33
CA LEU A 359 7.40 20.13 -0.31
C LEU A 359 5.88 19.88 -0.24
N ALA A 360 5.15 20.67 0.55
CA ALA A 360 3.70 20.61 0.64
C ALA A 360 3.00 20.79 -0.73
N TYR A 361 3.51 21.65 -1.62
CA TYR A 361 2.94 21.84 -2.97
C TYR A 361 3.11 20.58 -3.82
N TYR A 362 4.29 19.96 -3.78
CA TYR A 362 4.58 18.74 -4.54
C TYR A 362 3.78 17.54 -4.02
N LEU A 363 3.62 17.40 -2.71
CA LEU A 363 2.79 16.34 -2.12
C LEU A 363 1.30 16.50 -2.47
N ALA A 364 0.79 17.74 -2.48
CA ALA A 364 -0.57 18.01 -2.93
C ALA A 364 -0.75 17.76 -4.44
N ALA A 365 0.27 18.09 -5.25
CA ALA A 365 0.28 17.79 -6.67
C ALA A 365 0.24 16.27 -6.93
N ILE A 366 0.93 15.45 -6.14
CA ILE A 366 0.83 13.99 -6.23
C ILE A 366 -0.60 13.51 -5.97
N LEU A 367 -1.26 14.00 -4.92
CA LEU A 367 -2.67 13.65 -4.64
C LEU A 367 -3.58 13.98 -5.83
N LEU A 368 -3.42 15.17 -6.42
CA LEU A 368 -4.21 15.61 -7.55
C LEU A 368 -3.94 14.76 -8.81
N LEU A 369 -2.67 14.58 -9.17
CA LEU A 369 -2.28 13.81 -10.35
C LEU A 369 -2.65 12.33 -10.22
N HIS A 370 -2.49 11.75 -9.02
CA HIS A 370 -2.91 10.38 -8.73
C HIS A 370 -4.43 10.24 -8.89
N TRP A 371 -5.21 11.16 -8.31
CA TRP A 371 -6.67 11.16 -8.45
C TRP A 371 -7.12 11.22 -9.91
N ILE A 372 -6.49 12.09 -10.71
CA ILE A 372 -6.76 12.17 -12.16
C ILE A 372 -6.40 10.84 -12.85
N ALA A 373 -5.22 10.28 -12.58
CA ALA A 373 -4.75 9.06 -13.21
C ALA A 373 -5.66 7.86 -12.91
N ILE A 374 -6.04 7.64 -11.65
CA ILE A 374 -6.91 6.51 -11.27
C ILE A 374 -8.35 6.67 -11.77
N SER A 375 -8.79 7.91 -12.03
CA SER A 375 -10.10 8.20 -12.61
C SER A 375 -10.12 8.02 -14.13
N ALA A 376 -8.94 8.02 -14.76
CA ALA A 376 -8.79 7.75 -16.18
C ALA A 376 -8.78 6.25 -16.52
N PHE A 377 -8.79 5.34 -15.54
CA PHE A 377 -8.91 3.91 -15.81
C PHE A 377 -10.30 3.54 -16.34
N VAL A 378 -10.35 2.63 -17.32
CA VAL A 378 -11.61 2.07 -17.86
C VAL A 378 -12.42 1.41 -16.74
N ASP A 379 -11.77 0.60 -15.91
CA ASP A 379 -12.34 0.10 -14.66
C ASP A 379 -11.88 0.97 -13.48
N TRP A 380 -12.51 2.14 -13.35
CA TRP A 380 -12.30 3.02 -12.20
C TRP A 380 -12.79 2.40 -10.89
N THR A 381 -13.70 1.41 -10.95
CA THR A 381 -14.27 0.76 -9.76
C THR A 381 -13.31 -0.22 -9.09
N ALA A 382 -12.14 -0.45 -9.68
CA ALA A 382 -11.06 -1.23 -9.09
C ALA A 382 -11.44 -2.69 -8.81
N GLY A 383 -12.30 -3.28 -9.64
CA GLY A 383 -12.64 -4.71 -9.65
C GLY A 383 -13.12 -5.28 -8.30
N PHE A 384 -12.80 -6.55 -8.08
CA PHE A 384 -13.15 -7.33 -6.88
C PHE A 384 -12.27 -6.91 -5.70
N SER A 385 -12.62 -5.79 -5.07
CA SER A 385 -11.91 -5.26 -3.91
C SER A 385 -12.87 -4.69 -2.87
N PHE A 386 -12.36 -4.37 -1.68
CA PHE A 386 -13.09 -3.61 -0.68
C PHE A 386 -12.69 -2.14 -0.65
N GLY A 387 -13.68 -1.26 -0.83
CA GLY A 387 -13.53 0.18 -0.68
C GLY A 387 -12.68 0.87 -1.75
N PRO A 388 -12.08 2.03 -1.42
CA PRO A 388 -11.39 2.93 -2.36
C PRO A 388 -9.97 2.42 -2.72
N ARG A 389 -9.85 1.20 -3.24
CA ARG A 389 -8.58 0.50 -3.48
C ARG A 389 -7.52 1.38 -4.15
N TYR A 390 -7.86 2.14 -5.19
CA TYR A 390 -6.91 2.97 -5.91
C TYR A 390 -6.40 4.20 -5.14
N PHE A 391 -7.11 4.66 -4.11
CA PHE A 391 -6.62 5.76 -3.25
C PHE A 391 -5.73 5.28 -2.09
N SER A 392 -5.68 3.97 -1.84
CA SER A 392 -4.92 3.37 -0.73
C SER A 392 -3.46 3.82 -0.72
N ASP A 393 -2.82 3.82 -1.91
CA ASP A 393 -1.40 4.07 -2.13
C ASP A 393 -0.95 5.40 -1.53
N VAL A 394 -1.78 6.44 -1.71
CA VAL A 394 -1.47 7.83 -1.32
C VAL A 394 -1.99 8.19 0.08
N THR A 395 -2.55 7.25 0.84
CA THR A 395 -2.95 7.48 2.24
C THR A 395 -1.84 8.04 3.13
N PRO A 396 -0.54 7.68 2.99
CA PRO A 396 0.53 8.34 3.75
C PRO A 396 0.65 9.85 3.49
N ILE A 397 0.30 10.31 2.28
CA ILE A 397 0.30 11.74 1.94
C ILE A 397 -0.89 12.44 2.62
N PHE A 398 -2.06 11.82 2.65
CA PHE A 398 -3.18 12.34 3.43
C PHE A 398 -2.83 12.45 4.93
N MET A 399 -2.13 11.46 5.49
CA MET A 399 -1.65 11.51 6.89
C MET A 399 -0.70 12.69 7.11
N PHE A 400 0.21 12.97 6.17
CA PHE A 400 1.09 14.14 6.25
C PHE A 400 0.27 15.45 6.34
N PHE A 401 -0.80 15.59 5.55
CA PHE A 401 -1.64 16.78 5.60
C PHE A 401 -2.57 16.84 6.81
N LEU A 402 -2.84 15.74 7.51
CA LEU A 402 -3.57 15.78 8.80
C LEU A 402 -2.74 16.40 9.94
N ILE A 403 -1.41 16.39 9.85
CA ILE A 403 -0.51 16.93 10.88
C ILE A 403 -0.87 18.37 11.31
N PRO A 404 -1.00 19.37 10.41
CA PRO A 404 -1.34 20.74 10.82
C PRO A 404 -2.72 20.84 11.51
N VAL A 405 -3.68 19.98 11.17
CA VAL A 405 -4.99 19.93 11.83
C VAL A 405 -4.86 19.38 13.25
N LEU A 406 -4.19 18.24 13.42
CA LEU A 406 -3.95 17.65 14.73
C LEU A 406 -3.12 18.57 15.63
N ALA A 407 -2.15 19.30 15.07
CA ALA A 407 -1.39 20.31 15.80
C ALA A 407 -2.28 21.47 16.30
N ALA A 408 -3.30 21.86 15.52
CA ALA A 408 -4.27 22.86 15.96
C ALA A 408 -5.20 22.33 17.07
N PHE A 409 -5.57 21.05 17.01
CA PHE A 409 -6.38 20.38 18.04
C PHE A 409 -5.60 20.29 19.36
N GLU A 410 -4.35 19.82 19.29
CA GLU A 410 -3.43 19.73 20.42
C GLU A 410 -3.18 21.08 21.09
N ALA A 411 -3.09 22.16 20.29
CA ALA A 411 -2.92 23.50 20.80
C ALA A 411 -4.21 24.14 21.35
N GLY A 412 -5.35 23.44 21.31
CA GLY A 412 -6.65 23.98 21.73
C GLY A 412 -7.18 25.11 20.83
N ARG A 413 -6.69 25.20 19.59
CA ARG A 413 -7.01 26.29 18.65
C ARG A 413 -8.16 25.97 17.70
N ALA A 414 -8.69 24.75 17.75
CA ALA A 414 -9.82 24.35 16.93
C ALA A 414 -11.14 24.47 17.69
N PRO A 415 -12.24 24.84 17.01
CA PRO A 415 -13.55 24.89 17.63
C PRO A 415 -13.99 23.49 18.07
N ARG A 416 -14.70 23.39 19.21
CA ARG A 416 -15.19 22.12 19.76
C ARG A 416 -15.99 21.30 18.74
N MET A 417 -16.78 21.97 17.90
CA MET A 417 -17.56 21.34 16.84
C MET A 417 -16.69 20.65 15.79
N ALA A 418 -15.54 21.23 15.41
CA ALA A 418 -14.61 20.59 14.47
C ALA A 418 -13.96 19.34 15.07
N VAL A 419 -13.60 19.38 16.35
CA VAL A 419 -13.06 18.22 17.06
C VAL A 419 -14.11 17.11 17.18
N ALA A 420 -15.37 17.46 17.49
CA ALA A 420 -16.48 16.50 17.53
C ALA A 420 -16.74 15.87 16.15
N ALA A 421 -16.84 16.69 15.09
CA ALA A 421 -17.03 16.21 13.72
C ALA A 421 -15.87 15.30 13.27
N PHE A 422 -14.63 15.67 13.57
CA PHE A 422 -13.46 14.83 13.30
C PHE A 422 -13.55 13.49 14.04
N THR A 423 -13.90 13.52 15.33
CA THR A 423 -14.02 12.30 16.15
C THR A 423 -15.09 11.36 15.60
N ILE A 424 -16.27 11.87 15.24
CA ILE A 424 -17.34 11.08 14.62
C ILE A 424 -16.85 10.48 13.29
N ALA A 425 -16.18 11.27 12.45
CA ALA A 425 -15.64 10.78 11.18
C ALA A 425 -14.58 9.68 11.37
N VAL A 426 -13.75 9.78 12.41
CA VAL A 426 -12.78 8.73 12.78
C VAL A 426 -13.50 7.45 13.22
N LEU A 427 -14.55 7.55 14.03
CA LEU A 427 -15.32 6.38 14.48
C LEU A 427 -16.04 5.68 13.33
N ILE A 428 -16.60 6.45 12.38
CA ILE A 428 -17.21 5.90 11.15
C ILE A 428 -16.15 5.16 10.33
N ALA A 429 -15.00 5.80 10.07
CA ALA A 429 -13.93 5.18 9.31
C ALA A 429 -13.43 3.88 9.96
N PHE A 430 -13.21 3.92 11.28
CA PHE A 430 -12.82 2.74 12.05
C PHE A 430 -13.84 1.61 11.90
N GLY A 431 -15.15 1.91 12.02
CA GLY A 431 -16.21 0.91 11.84
C GLY A 431 -16.22 0.30 10.43
N ILE A 432 -16.06 1.12 9.39
CA ILE A 432 -16.02 0.67 7.99
C ILE A 432 -14.80 -0.22 7.74
N HIS A 433 -13.61 0.20 8.17
CA HIS A 433 -12.38 -0.58 7.94
C HIS A 433 -12.29 -1.83 8.82
N LEU A 434 -12.86 -1.79 10.03
CA LEU A 434 -13.06 -3.00 10.84
C LEU A 434 -13.91 -4.02 10.09
N ARG A 435 -15.02 -3.60 9.47
CA ARG A 435 -15.87 -4.48 8.67
C ARG A 435 -15.08 -5.14 7.53
N GLY A 436 -14.32 -4.36 6.77
CA GLY A 436 -13.42 -4.88 5.72
C GLY A 436 -12.36 -5.85 6.25
N ALA A 437 -11.91 -5.66 7.49
CA ALA A 437 -10.91 -6.50 8.13
C ALA A 437 -11.45 -7.84 8.66
N VAL A 438 -12.72 -7.90 9.09
CA VAL A 438 -13.21 -9.04 9.89
C VAL A 438 -14.47 -9.74 9.37
N ASN A 439 -15.19 -9.16 8.42
CA ASN A 439 -16.44 -9.73 7.92
C ASN A 439 -16.34 -9.98 6.41
N TRP A 440 -16.56 -11.23 5.97
CA TRP A 440 -16.42 -11.61 4.56
C TRP A 440 -17.59 -11.14 3.66
N ASP A 441 -18.76 -10.84 4.24
CA ASP A 441 -19.94 -10.44 3.45
C ASP A 441 -19.72 -9.13 2.68
N VAL A 442 -18.85 -8.25 3.19
CA VAL A 442 -18.48 -7.02 2.45
C VAL A 442 -17.64 -7.31 1.21
N GLU A 443 -16.88 -8.40 1.19
CA GLU A 443 -16.16 -8.86 -0.01
C GLU A 443 -17.11 -9.56 -0.98
N ARG A 444 -18.08 -10.33 -0.47
CA ARG A 444 -19.14 -10.96 -1.29
C ARG A 444 -19.99 -9.96 -2.06
N TRP A 445 -20.02 -8.70 -1.64
CA TRP A 445 -20.66 -7.62 -2.41
C TRP A 445 -20.19 -7.58 -3.88
N ASN A 446 -18.96 -8.02 -4.16
CA ASN A 446 -18.38 -8.06 -5.51
C ASN A 446 -18.92 -9.22 -6.39
N GLU A 447 -19.50 -10.28 -5.82
CA GLU A 447 -19.85 -11.54 -6.53
C GLU A 447 -20.79 -11.37 -7.75
N PRO A 448 -21.83 -10.51 -7.72
CA PRO A 448 -22.71 -10.34 -8.88
C PRO A 448 -22.07 -9.55 -10.03
N GLY A 449 -20.79 -9.18 -9.89
CA GLY A 449 -20.06 -8.30 -10.79
C GLY A 449 -20.06 -6.84 -10.30
N VAL A 450 -18.90 -6.20 -10.45
CA VAL A 450 -18.70 -4.79 -10.09
C VAL A 450 -18.84 -3.94 -11.35
N ASN A 451 -19.70 -2.93 -11.30
CA ASN A 451 -19.83 -1.94 -12.35
C ASN A 451 -20.08 -0.55 -11.73
N ALA A 452 -19.98 0.49 -12.56
CA ALA A 452 -20.14 1.87 -12.11
C ALA A 452 -21.51 2.13 -11.45
N ALA A 453 -22.61 1.57 -11.98
CA ALA A 453 -23.94 1.78 -11.42
C ALA A 453 -24.06 1.19 -10.00
N ARG A 454 -23.56 -0.03 -9.79
CA ARG A 454 -23.51 -0.68 -8.49
C ARG A 454 -22.62 0.08 -7.51
N ALA A 455 -21.47 0.59 -7.97
CA ALA A 455 -20.62 1.43 -7.14
C ALA A 455 -21.32 2.71 -6.67
N TRP A 456 -22.30 3.21 -7.42
CA TRP A 456 -23.10 4.40 -7.07
C TRP A 456 -24.36 4.11 -6.25
N ASP A 457 -24.69 2.84 -5.98
CA ASP A 457 -25.92 2.48 -5.28
C ASP A 457 -25.82 2.69 -3.77
N TRP A 458 -26.50 3.73 -3.27
CA TRP A 458 -26.59 4.03 -1.84
C TRP A 458 -27.51 3.08 -1.07
N LYS A 459 -28.30 2.24 -1.74
CA LYS A 459 -29.15 1.23 -1.10
C LYS A 459 -28.38 -0.05 -0.75
N ASP A 460 -27.28 -0.32 -1.44
CA ASP A 460 -26.37 -1.45 -1.17
C ASP A 460 -24.90 -1.00 -1.04
N PRO A 461 -24.54 -0.10 -0.10
CA PRO A 461 -23.13 0.25 0.13
C PRO A 461 -22.34 -0.97 0.62
N GLN A 462 -21.17 -1.19 0.03
CA GLN A 462 -20.36 -2.39 0.28
C GLN A 462 -20.11 -2.67 1.78
N PHE A 463 -19.78 -1.64 2.57
CA PHE A 463 -19.45 -1.79 3.99
C PHE A 463 -20.66 -2.17 4.88
N LEU A 464 -21.89 -1.98 4.39
CA LEU A 464 -23.13 -2.35 5.09
C LEU A 464 -23.65 -3.75 4.73
N ARG A 465 -23.03 -4.44 3.77
CA ARG A 465 -23.48 -5.76 3.29
C ARG A 465 -23.51 -6.79 4.41
N GLY A 466 -24.63 -7.48 4.62
CA GLY A 466 -24.80 -8.42 5.74
C GLY A 466 -25.29 -7.79 7.06
N LEU A 467 -25.47 -6.45 7.09
CA LEU A 467 -26.18 -5.75 8.17
C LEU A 467 -27.58 -5.30 7.73
N LEU A 468 -27.72 -4.90 6.46
CA LEU A 468 -28.99 -4.58 5.84
C LEU A 468 -29.49 -5.81 5.09
N ARG A 469 -30.75 -6.20 5.34
CA ARG A 469 -31.44 -7.29 4.64
C ARG A 469 -32.13 -6.79 3.39
#